data_AF-A0A8H5BG92-F1
#
_entry.id   AF-A0A8H5BG92-F1
#
_cell.length_a   1.000
_cell.length_b   1.000
_cell.length_c   1.000
_cell.angle_alpha   90.00
_cell.angle_beta   90.00
_cell.angle_gamma   90.00
#
_symmetry.space_group_name_H-M   'P 1'
#
loop_
_entity.id
_entity.type
_entity.pdbx_description
1 polymer ?
#
loop_
_entity_poly.entity_id
_entity_poly.type
_entity_poly.pdbx_seq_one_letter_code
_entity_poly.pdbx_strand_id
1 'polypeptide(L)'
;MPLLLRTHILSSDSTAFLAMASIGRETMVKIALEHARKAVELDTLAGSPREAVDKYAMCVSLLNKVIEAMYRDGTETEKTVDIARLVTIHNSYLDRISMLCSRYTIPMPSTTSSNPLRR
;
A
#
# COMPACT_ATOMS: atom_id res chain seq x y z
N MET A 1 -49.00 28.78 -16.64
CA MET A 1 -48.37 27.45 -16.52
C MET A 1 -46.86 27.63 -16.62
N PRO A 2 -46.09 27.78 -15.52
CA PRO A 2 -44.63 27.87 -15.63
C PRO A 2 -44.00 26.48 -15.55
N LEU A 3 -43.06 26.23 -16.46
CA LEU A 3 -42.27 25.02 -16.58
C LEU A 3 -41.22 24.97 -15.45
N LEU A 4 -41.21 23.87 -14.71
CA LEU A 4 -40.20 23.54 -13.70
C LEU A 4 -38.85 23.25 -14.38
N LEU A 5 -37.89 24.17 -14.24
CA LEU A 5 -36.49 23.91 -14.53
C LEU A 5 -35.86 23.22 -13.31
N ARG A 6 -35.81 21.89 -13.31
CA ARG A 6 -35.11 21.11 -12.28
C ARG A 6 -34.25 20.08 -12.97
N THR A 7 -32.93 20.22 -12.86
CA THR A 7 -31.93 19.20 -12.49
C THR A 7 -30.56 19.56 -13.06
N HIS A 8 -29.69 20.14 -12.22
CA HIS A 8 -28.23 20.08 -12.38
C HIS A 8 -27.59 20.06 -10.99
N ILE A 9 -27.75 18.96 -10.26
CA ILE A 9 -26.98 18.69 -9.04
C ILE A 9 -26.73 17.19 -9.00
N LEU A 10 -25.73 16.70 -9.73
CA LEU A 10 -25.24 15.31 -9.58
C LEU A 10 -23.80 15.09 -10.08
N SER A 11 -23.04 16.13 -10.46
CA SER A 11 -21.72 15.96 -11.07
C SER A 11 -20.51 16.34 -10.18
N SER A 12 -20.71 17.06 -9.06
CA SER A 12 -19.58 17.58 -8.25
C SER A 12 -19.07 16.64 -7.15
N ASP A 13 -19.91 15.75 -6.62
CA ASP A 13 -19.52 14.92 -5.47
C ASP A 13 -18.61 13.74 -5.85
N SER A 14 -18.75 13.24 -7.08
CA SER A 14 -17.95 12.09 -7.55
C SER A 14 -16.47 12.45 -7.77
N THR A 15 -16.18 13.66 -8.24
CA THR A 15 -14.81 14.12 -8.46
C THR A 15 -14.09 14.40 -7.14
N ALA A 16 -14.79 15.00 -6.16
CA ALA A 16 -14.26 15.23 -4.82
C ALA A 16 -13.94 13.92 -4.10
N PHE A 17 -14.83 12.92 -4.19
CA PHE A 17 -14.61 11.59 -3.60
C PHE A 17 -13.39 10.88 -4.20
N LEU A 18 -13.26 10.88 -5.53
CA LEU A 18 -12.11 10.29 -6.22
C LEU A 18 -10.80 11.01 -5.87
N ALA A 19 -10.80 12.34 -5.77
CA ALA A 19 -9.63 13.11 -5.37
C ALA A 19 -9.21 12.78 -3.92
N MET A 20 -10.17 12.68 -2.99
CA MET A 20 -9.89 12.31 -1.60
C MET A 20 -9.37 10.87 -1.47
N ALA A 21 -9.91 9.94 -2.26
CA ALA A 21 -9.40 8.56 -2.32
C ALA A 21 -7.95 8.53 -2.84
N SER A 22 -7.63 9.37 -3.85
CA SER A 22 -6.27 9.51 -4.36
C SER A 22 -5.30 10.09 -3.31
N ILE A 23 -5.70 11.15 -2.60
CA ILE A 23 -4.92 11.74 -1.50
C ILE A 23 -4.69 10.72 -0.37
N GLY A 24 -5.73 9.94 -0.05
CA GLY A 24 -5.64 8.86 0.94
C GLY A 24 -4.59 7.81 0.55
N ARG A 25 -4.59 7.35 -0.70
CA ARG A 25 -3.59 6.40 -1.21
C ARG A 25 -2.17 6.98 -1.19
N GLU A 26 -1.99 8.21 -1.65
CA GLU A 26 -0.68 8.87 -1.65
C GLU A 26 -0.12 8.98 -0.22
N THR A 27 -0.97 9.34 0.75
CA THR A 27 -0.60 9.39 2.16
C THR A 27 -0.18 8.01 2.69
N MET A 28 -0.93 6.95 2.35
CA MET A 28 -0.57 5.58 2.75
C MET A 28 0.77 5.13 2.15
N VAL A 29 1.06 5.48 0.89
CA VAL A 29 2.36 5.18 0.26
C VAL A 29 3.49 5.91 0.98
N LYS A 30 3.31 7.20 1.32
CA LYS A 30 4.32 7.97 2.08
C LYS A 30 4.63 7.33 3.43
N ILE A 31 3.59 6.94 4.18
CA ILE A 31 3.75 6.25 5.48
C ILE A 31 4.44 4.89 5.29
N ALA A 32 4.06 4.13 4.26
CA ALA A 32 4.71 2.84 3.95
C ALA A 32 6.21 3.02 3.66
N LEU A 33 6.59 4.05 2.91
CA LEU A 33 7.99 4.35 2.62
C LEU A 33 8.77 4.79 3.86
N GLU A 34 8.15 5.52 4.79
CA GLU A 34 8.77 5.87 6.06
C GLU A 34 9.08 4.61 6.90
N HIS A 35 8.14 3.66 6.96
CA HIS A 35 8.37 2.37 7.59
C HIS A 35 9.50 1.59 6.91
N ALA A 36 9.54 1.57 5.57
CA ALA A 36 10.61 0.90 4.83
C ALA A 36 12.00 1.50 5.12
N ARG A 37 12.12 2.83 5.17
CA ARG A 37 13.37 3.50 5.50
C ARG A 37 13.87 3.10 6.89
N LYS A 38 13.00 3.18 7.90
CA LYS A 38 13.33 2.76 9.28
C LYS A 38 13.70 1.27 9.35
N ALA A 39 13.01 0.42 8.58
CA ALA A 39 13.31 -1.00 8.51
C ALA A 39 14.72 -1.25 7.95
N VAL A 40 15.09 -0.58 6.87
CA VAL A 40 16.43 -0.68 6.25
C VAL A 40 17.51 -0.19 7.21
N GLU A 41 17.28 0.92 7.92
CA GLU A 41 18.21 1.43 8.93
C GLU A 41 18.46 0.38 10.03
N LEU A 42 17.40 -0.20 10.59
CA LEU A 42 17.49 -1.24 11.62
C LEU A 42 18.17 -2.53 11.11
N ASP A 43 17.90 -2.90 9.86
CA ASP A 43 18.44 -4.09 9.22
C ASP A 43 19.94 -3.95 8.88
N THR A 44 20.39 -2.75 8.56
CA THR A 44 21.78 -2.49 8.15
C THR A 44 22.70 -2.09 9.30
N LEU A 45 22.20 -1.35 10.30
CA LEU A 45 23.00 -0.75 11.36
C LEU A 45 22.96 -1.53 12.67
N ALA A 46 23.50 -2.76 12.73
CA ALA A 46 23.57 -3.59 13.95
C ALA A 46 22.29 -3.54 14.84
N GLY A 47 21.14 -3.28 14.23
CA GLY A 47 19.90 -2.95 14.92
C GLY A 47 19.19 -4.22 15.32
N SER A 48 18.02 -4.07 15.95
CA SER A 48 17.18 -5.21 16.30
C SER A 48 16.55 -5.80 15.03
N PRO A 49 16.90 -7.04 14.62
CA PRO A 49 16.30 -7.66 13.43
C PRO A 49 14.80 -7.85 13.60
N ARG A 50 14.32 -7.94 14.84
CA ARG A 50 12.90 -8.02 15.17
C ARG A 50 12.19 -6.70 14.90
N GLU A 51 12.77 -5.59 15.31
CA GLU A 51 12.20 -4.28 14.99
C GLU A 51 12.23 -4.01 13.49
N ALA A 52 13.28 -4.44 12.78
CA ALA A 52 13.34 -4.36 11.31
C ALA A 52 12.18 -5.14 10.67
N VAL A 53 11.93 -6.38 11.12
CA VAL A 53 10.79 -7.20 10.68
C VAL A 53 9.46 -6.49 10.94
N ASP A 54 9.26 -5.91 12.12
CA ASP A 54 8.03 -5.20 12.45
C ASP A 54 7.81 -3.99 11.53
N LYS A 55 8.87 -3.22 11.23
CA LYS A 55 8.78 -2.08 10.31
C LYS A 55 8.53 -2.51 8.87
N TYR A 56 9.20 -3.55 8.38
CA TYR A 56 8.89 -4.10 7.05
C TYR A 56 7.45 -4.62 6.97
N ALA A 57 6.96 -5.29 8.01
CA ALA A 57 5.59 -5.81 8.06
C ALA A 57 4.53 -4.69 8.02
N MET A 58 4.78 -3.57 8.71
CA MET A 58 3.93 -2.37 8.62
C MET A 58 3.92 -1.78 7.20
N CYS A 59 5.09 -1.70 6.55
CA CYS A 59 5.21 -1.25 5.16
C CYS A 59 4.38 -2.15 4.22
N VAL A 60 4.60 -3.46 4.26
CA VAL A 60 3.91 -4.46 3.43
C VAL A 60 2.40 -4.37 3.60
N SER A 61 1.90 -4.27 4.83
CA SER A 61 0.46 -4.14 5.12
C SER A 61 -0.15 -2.89 4.48
N LEU A 62 0.55 -1.74 4.52
CA LEU A 62 0.07 -0.51 3.89
C LEU A 62 0.11 -0.60 2.37
N LEU A 63 1.19 -1.15 1.80
CA LEU A 63 1.30 -1.37 0.36
C LEU A 63 0.20 -2.30 -0.15
N ASN A 64 -0.11 -3.38 0.57
CA ASN A 64 -1.19 -4.30 0.19
C ASN A 64 -2.53 -3.58 0.10
N LYS A 65 -2.86 -2.71 1.07
CA LYS A 65 -4.10 -1.90 1.04
C LYS A 65 -4.15 -0.95 -0.14
N VAL A 66 -3.03 -0.30 -0.48
CA VAL A 66 -2.92 0.61 -1.63
C VAL A 66 -3.10 -0.17 -2.94
N ILE A 67 -2.40 -1.30 -3.08
CA ILE A 67 -2.48 -2.16 -4.27
C ILE A 67 -3.92 -2.65 -4.47
N GLU A 68 -4.58 -3.16 -3.43
CA GLU A 68 -5.98 -3.58 -3.52
C GLU A 68 -6.93 -2.43 -3.90
N ALA A 69 -6.70 -1.23 -3.37
CA ALA A 69 -7.51 -0.06 -3.73
C ALA A 69 -7.29 0.32 -5.21
N MET A 70 -6.05 0.29 -5.69
CA MET A 70 -5.75 0.59 -7.10
C MET A 70 -6.34 -0.46 -8.06
N TYR A 71 -6.37 -1.74 -7.67
CA TYR A 71 -7.05 -2.78 -8.45
C TYR A 71 -8.58 -2.55 -8.53
N ARG A 72 -9.20 -2.06 -7.45
CA ARG A 72 -10.64 -1.77 -7.42
C ARG A 72 -11.02 -0.57 -8.29
N ASP A 73 -10.13 0.41 -8.45
CA ASP A 73 -10.40 1.68 -9.13
C ASP A 73 -10.35 1.61 -10.68
N GLY A 74 -9.96 0.47 -11.28
CA GLY A 74 -10.09 0.24 -12.72
C GLY A 74 -8.97 0.80 -13.63
N THR A 75 -8.99 0.32 -14.88
CA THR A 75 -7.90 0.23 -15.87
C THR A 75 -7.50 1.53 -16.55
N GLU A 76 -6.59 2.30 -15.95
CA GLU A 76 -5.69 3.17 -16.71
C GLU A 76 -4.34 2.49 -16.87
N THR A 77 -3.80 2.49 -18.07
CA THR A 77 -2.48 1.89 -18.40
C THR A 77 -1.33 2.48 -17.58
N GLU A 78 -1.45 3.72 -17.12
CA GLU A 78 -0.49 4.34 -16.19
C GLU A 78 -0.60 3.72 -14.78
N LYS A 79 -1.83 3.43 -14.31
CA LYS A 79 -2.08 2.76 -13.03
C LYS A 79 -1.54 1.33 -13.01
N THR A 80 -1.54 0.61 -14.14
CA THR A 80 -1.03 -0.77 -14.17
C THR A 80 0.49 -0.83 -13.98
N VAL A 81 1.23 0.13 -14.53
CA VAL A 81 2.68 0.26 -14.33
C VAL A 81 2.99 0.58 -12.87
N ASP A 82 2.25 1.50 -12.26
CA ASP A 82 2.43 1.82 -10.85
C ASP A 82 2.08 0.66 -9.92
N ILE A 83 1.00 -0.07 -10.21
CA ILE A 83 0.63 -1.30 -9.48
C ILE A 83 1.77 -2.33 -9.57
N ALA A 84 2.30 -2.60 -10.78
CA ALA A 84 3.38 -3.57 -10.97
C ALA A 84 4.64 -3.16 -10.17
N ARG A 85 4.95 -1.86 -10.14
CA ARG A 85 6.07 -1.34 -9.36
C ARG A 85 5.85 -1.50 -7.85
N LEU A 86 4.65 -1.19 -7.34
CA LEU A 86 4.30 -1.39 -5.93
C LEU A 86 4.32 -2.86 -5.53
N VAL A 87 3.83 -3.76 -6.39
CA VAL A 87 3.89 -5.21 -6.17
C VAL A 87 5.34 -5.70 -6.11
N THR A 88 6.21 -5.20 -6.99
CA THR A 88 7.65 -5.56 -6.97
C THR A 88 8.30 -5.14 -5.65
N ILE A 89 8.04 -3.92 -5.18
CA ILE A 89 8.56 -3.42 -3.91
C ILE A 89 8.00 -4.25 -2.74
N HIS A 90 6.70 -4.52 -2.75
CA HIS A 90 6.01 -5.34 -1.75
C HIS A 90 6.65 -6.73 -1.63
N ASN A 91 6.89 -7.41 -2.75
CA ASN A 91 7.49 -8.74 -2.77
C ASN A 91 8.94 -8.73 -2.27
N SER A 92 9.72 -7.72 -2.66
CA SER A 92 11.09 -7.55 -2.15
C SER A 92 11.13 -7.42 -0.62
N TYR A 93 10.21 -6.67 -0.02
CA TYR A 93 10.12 -6.57 1.44
C TYR A 93 9.59 -7.84 2.10
N LEU A 94 8.66 -8.58 1.48
CA LEU A 94 8.26 -9.91 1.96
C LEU A 94 9.42 -10.90 1.99
N ASP A 95 10.21 -10.94 0.92
CA ASP A 95 11.40 -11.79 0.84
C ASP A 95 12.40 -11.41 1.93
N ARG A 96 12.61 -10.10 2.16
CA ARG A 96 13.51 -9.65 3.22
C ARG A 96 13.01 -10.05 4.62
N ILE A 97 11.71 -9.92 4.90
CA ILE A 97 11.12 -10.39 6.15
C ILE A 97 11.36 -11.90 6.32
N SER A 98 11.08 -12.69 5.29
CA SER A 98 11.30 -14.15 5.30
C SER A 98 12.75 -14.50 5.64
N MET A 99 13.71 -13.82 5.02
CA MET A 99 15.14 -13.99 5.31
C MET A 99 15.50 -13.64 6.76
N LEU A 100 15.00 -12.52 7.29
CA LEU A 100 15.26 -12.10 8.67
C LEU A 100 14.62 -13.05 9.68
N CYS A 101 13.36 -13.45 9.45
CA CYS A 101 12.65 -14.43 10.27
C CYS A 101 13.39 -15.76 10.32
N SER A 102 13.83 -16.27 9.17
CA SER A 102 14.60 -17.51 9.09
C SER A 102 15.95 -17.39 9.80
N ARG A 103 16.71 -16.31 9.55
CA ARG A 103 18.06 -16.12 10.10
C ARG A 103 18.08 -15.94 11.60
N TYR A 104 17.12 -15.17 12.14
CA TYR A 104 17.10 -14.80 13.55
C TYR A 104 16.03 -15.55 14.36
N THR A 105 15.41 -16.57 13.77
CA THR A 105 14.35 -17.39 14.40
C THR A 105 13.18 -16.53 14.91
N ILE A 106 12.85 -15.46 14.19
CA ILE A 106 11.73 -14.58 14.52
C ILE A 106 10.45 -15.18 13.92
N PRO A 107 9.33 -15.27 14.66
CA PRO A 107 8.07 -15.72 14.10
C PRO A 107 7.61 -14.84 12.93
N MET A 108 7.09 -15.46 11.86
CA MET A 108 6.59 -14.72 10.71
C MET A 108 5.37 -13.87 11.11
N PRO A 109 5.35 -12.56 10.84
CA PRO A 109 4.23 -11.71 11.20
C PRO A 109 3.00 -12.01 10.34
N SER A 110 1.82 -12.17 10.96
CA SER A 110 0.58 -12.56 10.29
C SER A 110 0.13 -11.60 9.18
N THR A 111 0.58 -10.34 9.22
CA THR A 111 0.27 -9.29 8.24
C THR A 111 0.96 -9.47 6.89
N THR A 112 1.89 -10.42 6.78
CA THR A 112 2.65 -10.71 5.54
C THR A 112 2.01 -11.79 4.67
N SER A 113 0.96 -12.46 5.13
CA SER A 113 0.34 -13.61 4.45
C SER A 113 -0.55 -13.22 3.25
N SER A 114 -0.90 -11.95 3.07
CA SER A 114 -1.77 -11.49 1.99
C SER A 114 -0.93 -11.12 0.77
N ASN A 115 -0.75 -12.06 -0.17
CA ASN A 115 -0.24 -11.72 -1.50
C ASN A 115 -1.38 -11.07 -2.30
N PRO A 116 -1.25 -9.79 -2.72
CA PRO A 116 -2.32 -9.07 -3.42
C PRO A 116 -2.69 -9.70 -4.77
N LEU A 117 -1.84 -10.57 -5.33
CA LEU A 117 -2.05 -11.25 -6.60
C LEU A 117 -2.69 -12.64 -6.48
N ARG A 118 -2.93 -13.13 -5.26
CA ARG A 118 -3.49 -14.47 -5.02
C ARG A 118 -4.98 -14.35 -4.67
N ARG A 119 -5.80 -13.89 -5.63
CA ARG A 119 -7.26 -14.07 -5.64
C ARG A 119 -7.67 -14.81 -6.89
#